data_AF-A0A397FMK9-F1
#
_entry.id   AF-A0A397FMK9-F1
#
_cell.length_a   1.000
_cell.length_b   1.000
_cell.length_c   1.000
_cell.angle_alpha   90.00
_cell.angle_beta   90.00
_cell.angle_gamma   90.00
#
_symmetry.space_group_name_H-M   'P 1'
#
loop_
_entity.id
_entity.type
_entity.pdbx_description
1 polymer ?
#
loop_
_entity_poly.entity_id
_entity_poly.type
_entity_poly.pdbx_seq_one_letter_code
_entity_poly.pdbx_strand_id
1 'polypeptide(L)'
;MSSKEKIEINSQKTTILPVSQEEKWYFIDVNEVENKAPGRIAAEISPYLQGKKEVDWFPNFDREIRVVLVNASKVKFTGKKLNDKHYYRHSGYPGGLKETSAKIMLEKNPIKLMESTVKGMLPPNRLRKRRMNRLFIFPDQKHNLQAQEKDFVKINI
;
A
#
# COMPACT_ATOMS: atom_id res chain seq x y z
N MET A 1 -7.30 10.75 32.27
CA MET A 1 -8.52 11.32 31.66
C MET A 1 -8.17 12.70 31.12
N SER A 2 -7.71 12.76 29.86
CA SER A 2 -7.41 14.05 29.21
C SER A 2 -8.71 14.63 28.69
N SER A 3 -9.09 15.78 29.24
CA SER A 3 -10.24 16.59 28.87
C SER A 3 -10.30 16.82 27.36
N LYS A 4 -11.39 16.39 26.71
CA LYS A 4 -11.71 16.76 25.33
C LYS A 4 -12.15 18.22 25.33
N GLU A 5 -11.22 19.15 25.11
CA GLU A 5 -11.55 20.52 24.75
C GLU A 5 -12.36 20.49 23.45
N LYS A 6 -13.58 21.05 23.48
CA LYS A 6 -14.38 21.26 22.28
C LYS A 6 -13.65 22.29 21.42
N ILE A 7 -13.10 21.83 20.30
CA ILE A 7 -12.53 22.71 19.28
C ILE A 7 -13.71 23.42 18.61
N GLU A 8 -13.79 24.74 18.75
CA GLU A 8 -14.73 25.57 18.00
C GLU A 8 -14.33 25.56 16.52
N ILE A 9 -15.08 24.82 15.71
CA ILE A 9 -14.86 24.72 14.27
C ILE A 9 -15.47 25.97 13.61
N ASN A 10 -14.64 26.92 13.19
CA ASN A 10 -15.08 28.05 12.39
C ASN A 10 -15.42 27.57 10.97
N SER A 11 -16.68 27.74 10.55
CA SER A 11 -17.19 27.27 9.25
C SER A 11 -16.56 27.94 8.02
N GLN A 12 -15.87 29.07 8.20
CA GLN A 12 -15.27 29.84 7.11
C GLN A 12 -13.80 29.49 6.82
N LYS A 13 -13.15 28.66 7.66
CA LYS A 13 -11.73 28.31 7.52
C LYS A 13 -11.53 26.79 7.54
N THR A 14 -10.61 26.30 6.73
CA THR A 14 -10.16 24.90 6.83
C THR A 14 -9.36 24.70 8.11
N THR A 15 -9.96 24.04 9.09
CA THR A 15 -9.33 23.72 10.37
C THR A 15 -8.64 22.37 10.29
N ILE A 16 -7.35 22.31 10.65
CA ILE A 16 -6.62 21.04 10.77
C ILE A 16 -6.98 20.44 12.12
N LEU A 17 -7.73 19.33 12.10
CA LEU A 17 -8.10 18.62 13.33
C LEU A 17 -6.85 18.04 14.00
N PRO A 18 -6.78 18.03 15.35
CA PRO A 18 -5.72 17.33 16.06
C PRO A 18 -5.78 15.85 15.67
N VAL A 19 -4.61 15.30 15.41
CA VAL A 19 -4.48 13.96 14.86
C VAL A 19 -5.03 12.96 15.87
N SER A 20 -6.14 12.30 15.55
CA SER A 20 -6.46 11.04 16.21
C SER A 20 -5.36 10.05 15.88
N GLN A 21 -4.60 9.62 16.89
CA GLN A 21 -3.50 8.66 16.77
C GLN A 21 -3.98 7.20 16.69
N GLU A 22 -5.28 6.99 16.48
CA GLU A 22 -5.84 5.65 16.36
C GLU A 22 -5.26 4.93 15.14
N GLU A 23 -4.59 3.80 15.38
CA GLU A 23 -4.07 2.95 14.32
C GLU A 23 -5.24 2.25 13.61
N LYS A 24 -5.33 2.44 12.29
CA LYS A 24 -6.33 1.74 11.47
C LYS A 24 -5.69 0.67 10.62
N TRP A 25 -6.30 -0.51 10.62
CA TRP A 25 -5.82 -1.66 9.87
C TRP A 25 -6.80 -2.03 8.76
N TYR A 26 -6.29 -2.08 7.53
CA TYR A 26 -7.03 -2.54 6.37
C TYR A 26 -6.47 -3.85 5.87
N PHE A 27 -7.37 -4.76 5.48
CA PHE A 27 -7.03 -6.08 5.00
C PHE A 27 -7.55 -6.30 3.58
N ILE A 28 -6.69 -6.80 2.71
CA ILE A 28 -6.98 -7.08 1.30
C ILE A 28 -6.49 -8.48 0.97
N ASP A 29 -7.42 -9.33 0.51
CA ASP A 29 -7.08 -10.63 -0.07
C ASP A 29 -7.16 -10.57 -1.60
N VAL A 30 -6.02 -10.81 -2.26
CA VAL A 30 -5.93 -10.89 -3.73
C VAL A 30 -6.86 -11.96 -4.33
N ASN A 31 -7.28 -12.98 -3.58
CA ASN A 31 -8.20 -13.99 -4.09
C ASN A 31 -9.59 -13.47 -4.39
N GLU A 32 -10.08 -12.58 -3.54
CA GLU A 32 -11.44 -12.03 -3.57
C GLU A 32 -11.59 -10.90 -4.59
N VAL A 33 -10.47 -10.36 -5.09
CA VAL A 33 -10.45 -9.31 -6.10
C VAL A 33 -10.82 -9.85 -7.48
N GLU A 34 -11.82 -9.23 -8.13
CA GLU A 34 -12.27 -9.61 -9.48
C GLU A 34 -11.13 -9.48 -10.51
N ASN A 35 -10.41 -8.34 -10.47
CA ASN A 35 -9.28 -8.08 -11.35
C ASN A 35 -7.95 -8.10 -10.60
N LYS A 36 -7.29 -9.25 -10.64
CA LYS A 36 -6.01 -9.54 -9.96
C LYS A 36 -4.79 -8.86 -10.59
N ALA A 37 -4.98 -7.83 -11.42
CA ALA A 37 -3.89 -7.06 -12.00
C ALA A 37 -3.18 -6.24 -10.93
N PRO A 38 -1.83 -6.28 -10.87
CA PRO A 38 -1.06 -5.62 -9.80
C PRO A 38 -1.29 -4.10 -9.77
N GLY A 39 -1.51 -3.50 -10.94
CA GLY A 39 -1.77 -2.06 -11.05
C GLY A 39 -3.09 -1.64 -10.42
N ARG A 40 -4.16 -2.43 -10.57
CA ARG A 40 -5.47 -2.11 -9.97
C ARG A 40 -5.42 -2.26 -8.46
N ILE A 41 -4.84 -3.35 -7.97
CA ILE A 41 -4.61 -3.58 -6.54
C ILE A 41 -3.79 -2.42 -5.94
N ALA A 42 -2.71 -2.01 -6.61
CA ALA A 42 -1.89 -0.90 -6.14
C ALA A 42 -2.60 0.46 -6.18
N ALA A 43 -3.45 0.70 -7.18
CA ALA A 43 -4.24 1.91 -7.30
C ALA A 43 -5.25 2.05 -6.16
N GLU A 44 -5.82 0.95 -5.69
CA GLU A 44 -6.71 0.95 -4.52
C GLU A 44 -5.95 1.08 -3.20
N ILE A 45 -4.83 0.37 -3.03
CA ILE A 45 -4.00 0.43 -1.81
C ILE A 45 -3.46 1.86 -1.56
N SER A 46 -3.08 2.56 -2.62
CA SER A 46 -2.35 3.84 -2.51
C SER A 46 -3.13 4.97 -1.84
N PRO A 47 -4.44 5.18 -2.12
CA PRO A 47 -5.32 6.05 -1.36
C PRO A 47 -5.43 5.72 0.13
N TYR A 48 -5.50 4.43 0.51
CA TYR A 48 -5.54 4.03 1.91
C TYR A 48 -4.24 4.37 2.63
N LEU A 49 -3.08 4.05 2.03
CA LEU A 49 -1.77 4.44 2.58
C LEU A 49 -1.57 5.95 2.66
N GLN A 50 -2.23 6.71 1.77
CA GLN A 50 -2.25 8.17 1.82
C GLN A 50 -3.22 8.74 2.85
N GLY A 51 -4.16 7.93 3.35
CA GLY A 51 -5.27 8.37 4.18
C GLY A 51 -6.36 9.14 3.44
N LYS A 52 -6.39 9.14 2.10
CA LYS A 52 -7.39 9.89 1.30
C LYS A 52 -8.83 9.41 1.47
N LYS A 53 -9.02 8.18 1.96
CA LYS A 53 -10.34 7.59 2.23
C LYS A 53 -10.91 8.04 3.59
N GLU A 54 -10.11 8.70 4.40
CA GLU A 54 -10.52 9.24 5.68
C GLU A 54 -10.91 10.71 5.55
N VAL A 55 -11.90 11.14 6.33
CA VAL A 55 -12.51 12.47 6.20
C VAL A 55 -11.53 13.60 6.55
N ASP A 56 -10.69 13.42 7.57
CA ASP A 56 -9.75 14.47 8.01
C ASP A 56 -8.36 14.36 7.35
N TRP A 57 -8.33 13.97 6.08
CA TRP A 57 -7.11 13.87 5.30
C TRP A 57 -6.47 15.25 5.06
N PHE A 58 -5.16 15.35 5.28
CA PHE A 58 -4.36 16.52 4.91
C PHE A 58 -3.09 16.10 4.15
N PRO A 59 -2.68 16.82 3.10
CA PRO A 59 -1.59 16.39 2.22
C PRO A 59 -0.20 16.44 2.86
N ASN A 60 0.01 17.32 3.85
CA ASN A 60 1.26 17.48 4.58
C ASN A 60 1.39 16.52 5.77
N PHE A 61 0.28 15.94 6.22
CA PHE A 61 0.20 15.10 7.39
C PHE A 61 0.09 13.63 7.02
N ASP A 62 0.68 12.75 7.83
CA ASP A 62 0.75 11.32 7.56
C ASP A 62 0.13 10.55 8.73
N ARG A 63 -0.90 9.74 8.44
CA ARG A 63 -1.71 9.02 9.43
C ARG A 63 -1.17 7.63 9.73
N GLU A 64 -1.46 7.11 10.92
CA GLU A 64 -1.14 5.75 11.38
C GLU A 64 -2.06 4.69 10.71
N ILE A 65 -2.05 4.61 9.37
CA ILE A 65 -2.84 3.64 8.61
C ILE A 65 -1.94 2.53 8.09
N ARG A 66 -2.33 1.28 8.35
CA ARG A 66 -1.61 0.09 7.91
C ARG A 66 -2.48 -0.73 6.97
N VAL A 67 -1.86 -1.26 5.93
CA VAL A 67 -2.54 -2.09 4.92
C VAL A 67 -1.83 -3.42 4.86
N VAL A 68 -2.61 -4.49 4.98
CA VAL A 68 -2.16 -5.87 4.88
C VAL A 68 -2.69 -6.46 3.59
N LEU A 69 -1.76 -6.87 2.72
CA LEU A 69 -2.06 -7.57 1.48
C LEU A 69 -1.62 -9.03 1.63
N VAL A 70 -2.55 -9.98 1.49
CA VAL A 70 -2.26 -11.41 1.50
C VAL A 70 -2.40 -12.02 0.10
N ASN A 71 -1.85 -13.23 -0.08
CA ASN A 71 -1.91 -13.95 -1.36
C ASN A 71 -1.27 -13.20 -2.54
N ALA A 72 -0.20 -12.44 -2.31
CA ALA A 72 0.50 -11.70 -3.36
C ALA A 72 1.06 -12.59 -4.49
N SER A 73 1.27 -13.89 -4.23
CA SER A 73 1.67 -14.87 -5.25
C SER A 73 0.61 -15.10 -6.33
N LYS A 74 -0.67 -14.84 -6.04
CA LYS A 74 -1.82 -15.12 -6.92
C LYS A 74 -2.20 -13.96 -7.84
N VAL A 75 -1.39 -12.90 -7.84
CA VAL A 75 -1.53 -11.76 -8.76
C VAL A 75 -1.41 -12.24 -10.20
N LYS A 76 -2.31 -11.77 -11.07
CA LYS A 76 -2.34 -12.16 -12.49
C LYS A 76 -2.05 -10.98 -13.39
N PHE A 77 -1.16 -11.19 -14.35
CA PHE A 77 -0.94 -10.25 -15.45
C PHE A 77 -1.90 -10.58 -16.59
N THR A 78 -2.48 -9.56 -17.20
CA THR A 78 -3.34 -9.71 -18.39
C THR A 78 -2.51 -9.70 -19.68
N GLY A 79 -2.90 -10.52 -20.65
CA GLY A 79 -2.24 -10.62 -21.95
C GLY A 79 -0.82 -11.18 -21.89
N LYS A 80 0.07 -10.66 -22.75
CA LYS A 80 1.48 -11.10 -22.86
C LYS A 80 2.45 -10.42 -21.87
N LYS A 81 1.92 -9.52 -21.02
CA LYS A 81 2.71 -8.70 -20.07
C LYS A 81 3.57 -9.51 -19.11
N LEU A 82 3.19 -10.75 -18.81
CA LEU A 82 3.97 -11.63 -17.93
C LEU A 82 5.36 -11.93 -18.50
N ASN A 83 5.47 -12.00 -19.83
CA ASN A 83 6.74 -12.24 -20.53
C ASN A 83 7.38 -10.92 -20.97
N ASP A 84 6.58 -9.98 -21.48
CA ASP A 84 7.10 -8.75 -22.11
C ASP A 84 7.53 -7.68 -21.09
N LYS A 85 7.05 -7.75 -19.85
CA LYS A 85 7.39 -6.75 -18.83
C LYS A 85 8.71 -7.10 -18.16
N HIS A 86 9.66 -6.18 -18.27
CA HIS A 86 10.97 -6.29 -17.65
C HIS A 86 11.16 -5.22 -16.56
N TYR A 87 11.76 -5.63 -15.45
CA TYR A 87 12.18 -4.76 -14.35
C TYR A 87 13.69 -4.54 -14.45
N TYR A 88 14.08 -3.27 -14.53
CA TYR A 88 15.48 -2.87 -14.64
C TYR A 88 16.02 -2.36 -13.32
N ARG A 89 17.26 -2.71 -13.01
CA ARG A 89 18.04 -2.11 -11.92
C ARG A 89 19.47 -1.90 -12.39
N HIS A 90 20.00 -0.69 -12.16
CA HIS A 90 21.39 -0.38 -12.43
C HIS A 90 22.20 -0.36 -11.13
N SER A 91 23.44 -0.85 -11.17
CA SER A 91 24.34 -0.84 -10.01
C SER A 91 25.11 0.47 -9.85
N GLY A 92 25.27 1.25 -10.91
CA GLY A 92 26.08 2.48 -10.96
C GLY A 92 27.39 2.32 -11.75
N TYR A 93 27.84 1.08 -11.97
CA TYR A 93 29.05 0.77 -12.76
C TYR A 93 28.73 0.55 -14.25
N PRO A 94 29.68 0.81 -15.17
CA PRO A 94 29.52 0.45 -16.59
C PRO A 94 29.18 -1.03 -16.77
N GLY A 95 28.19 -1.35 -17.62
CA GLY A 95 27.68 -2.72 -17.81
C GLY A 95 26.85 -3.26 -16.63
N GLY A 96 26.56 -2.43 -15.64
CA GLY A 96 25.88 -2.82 -14.40
C GLY A 96 24.36 -2.94 -14.47
N LEU A 97 23.76 -2.98 -15.67
CA LEU A 97 22.32 -3.11 -15.87
C LEU A 97 21.88 -4.56 -15.64
N LYS A 98 20.95 -4.75 -14.71
CA LYS A 98 20.31 -6.04 -14.45
C LYS A 98 18.85 -5.97 -14.85
N GLU A 99 18.43 -6.97 -15.61
CA GLU A 99 17.06 -7.13 -16.07
C GLU A 99 16.42 -8.35 -15.40
N THR A 100 15.14 -8.25 -15.08
CA THR A 100 14.37 -9.38 -14.55
C THR A 100 12.97 -9.33 -15.14
N SER A 101 12.55 -10.41 -15.80
CA SER A 101 11.18 -10.49 -16.34
C SER A 101 10.14 -10.57 -15.23
N ALA A 102 8.92 -10.14 -15.51
CA ALA A 102 7.82 -10.19 -14.56
C ALA A 102 7.49 -11.61 -14.11
N LYS A 103 7.62 -12.60 -15.01
CA LYS A 103 7.53 -14.02 -14.68
C LYS A 103 8.49 -14.42 -13.55
N ILE A 104 9.79 -14.18 -13.75
CA ILE A 104 10.83 -14.52 -12.78
C ILE A 104 10.61 -13.77 -11.47
N MET A 105 10.16 -12.52 -11.54
CA MET A 105 9.91 -11.72 -10.35
C MET A 105 8.71 -12.23 -9.54
N LEU A 106 7.64 -12.67 -10.20
CA LEU A 106 6.47 -13.26 -9.56
C LEU A 106 6.82 -14.60 -8.89
N GLU A 107 7.62 -15.44 -9.56
CA GLU A 107 8.07 -16.73 -9.02
C GLU A 107 9.04 -16.57 -7.84
N LYS A 108 10.04 -15.69 -7.97
CA LYS A 108 11.08 -15.54 -6.94
C LYS A 108 10.66 -14.67 -5.77
N ASN A 109 10.00 -13.55 -6.02
CA ASN A 109 9.74 -12.51 -5.02
C ASN A 109 8.45 -11.72 -5.35
N PRO A 110 7.26 -12.32 -5.16
CA PRO A 110 5.98 -11.63 -5.41
C PRO A 110 5.78 -10.41 -4.48
N ILE A 111 6.37 -10.43 -3.29
CA ILE A 111 6.37 -9.29 -2.35
C ILE A 111 6.97 -8.06 -3.02
N LYS A 112 8.17 -8.20 -3.61
CA LYS A 112 8.89 -7.09 -4.24
C LYS A 112 8.17 -6.57 -5.48
N LEU A 113 7.49 -7.45 -6.22
CA LEU A 113 6.62 -7.08 -7.33
C LEU A 113 5.53 -6.11 -6.89
N MET A 114 4.80 -6.46 -5.83
CA MET A 114 3.74 -5.61 -5.30
C MET A 114 4.28 -4.35 -4.63
N GLU A 115 5.37 -4.45 -3.86
CA GLU A 115 6.01 -3.30 -3.22
C GLU A 115 6.45 -2.26 -4.26
N SER A 116 7.14 -2.70 -5.33
CA SER A 116 7.58 -1.79 -6.41
C SER A 116 6.39 -1.15 -7.14
N THR A 117 5.30 -1.89 -7.33
CA THR A 117 4.10 -1.39 -8.00
C THR A 117 3.41 -0.32 -7.15
N VAL A 118 3.20 -0.58 -5.86
CA VAL A 118 2.59 0.38 -4.92
C VAL A 118 3.49 1.60 -4.73
N LYS A 119 4.82 1.40 -4.61
CA LYS A 119 5.79 2.49 -4.51
C LYS A 119 5.73 3.45 -5.70
N GLY A 120 5.46 2.94 -6.90
CA GLY A 120 5.27 3.74 -8.10
C GLY A 120 4.01 4.60 -8.08
N MET A 121 2.96 4.17 -7.37
CA MET A 121 1.68 4.88 -7.23
C MET A 121 1.69 5.93 -6.11
N LEU A 122 2.71 5.92 -5.24
CA LEU A 122 2.86 6.90 -4.17
C LEU A 122 3.66 8.14 -4.64
N PRO A 123 3.27 9.37 -4.24
CA PRO A 123 3.98 10.58 -4.63
C PRO A 123 5.42 10.57 -4.09
N PRO A 124 6.41 10.96 -4.92
CA PRO A 124 7.82 10.90 -4.56
C PRO A 124 8.19 12.01 -3.56
N ASN A 125 7.93 11.79 -2.27
CA ASN A 125 8.29 12.71 -1.20
C ASN A 125 8.89 11.97 0.01
N ARG A 126 9.30 12.72 1.05
CA ARG A 126 9.86 12.15 2.29
C ARG A 126 8.87 11.22 3.02
N LEU A 127 7.56 11.49 2.91
CA LEU A 127 6.51 10.67 3.49
C LEU A 127 6.33 9.32 2.79
N ARG A 128 6.80 9.17 1.54
CA ARG A 128 6.67 7.91 0.78
C ARG A 128 7.31 6.74 1.51
N LYS A 129 8.50 6.94 2.11
CA LYS A 129 9.20 5.89 2.86
C LYS A 129 8.39 5.46 4.09
N ARG A 130 7.82 6.42 4.83
CA ARG A 130 6.98 6.15 6.02
C ARG A 130 5.73 5.37 5.64
N ARG A 131 5.02 5.81 4.60
CA ARG A 131 3.83 5.10 4.08
C ARG A 131 4.15 3.69 3.57
N MET A 132 5.29 3.52 2.90
CA MET A 132 5.73 2.21 2.42
C MET A 132 5.98 1.22 3.57
N ASN A 133 6.56 1.68 4.68
CA ASN A 133 6.80 0.85 5.86
C ASN A 133 5.51 0.34 6.54
N ARG A 134 4.36 0.96 6.26
CA ARG A 134 3.05 0.54 6.79
C ARG A 134 2.31 -0.45 5.90
N LEU A 135 2.85 -0.75 4.72
CA LEU A 135 2.32 -1.79 3.85
C LEU A 135 2.97 -3.12 4.20
N PHE A 136 2.16 -4.08 4.61
CA PHE A 136 2.58 -5.45 4.85
C PHE A 136 2.08 -6.32 3.70
N ILE A 137 2.99 -7.05 3.05
CA ILE A 137 2.67 -7.92 1.93
C ILE A 137 3.11 -9.34 2.27
N PHE A 138 2.19 -10.29 2.18
CA PHE A 138 2.45 -11.71 2.38
C PHE A 138 2.21 -12.49 1.08
N PRO A 139 3.11 -13.43 0.73
CA PRO A 139 2.98 -14.23 -0.49
C PRO A 139 1.79 -15.20 -0.39
N ASP A 140 1.53 -15.70 0.81
CA ASP A 140 0.48 -16.67 1.12
C ASP A 140 -0.61 -16.04 2.00
N GLN A 141 -1.63 -16.83 2.34
CA GLN A 141 -2.69 -16.43 3.25
C GLN A 141 -2.23 -16.32 4.72
N LYS A 142 -1.20 -17.10 5.08
CA LYS A 142 -0.62 -17.08 6.43
C LYS A 142 0.18 -15.79 6.60
N HIS A 143 -0.13 -15.07 7.67
CA HIS A 143 0.54 -13.82 8.04
C HIS A 143 0.79 -13.80 9.54
N ASN A 144 1.84 -13.09 9.97
CA ASN A 144 2.29 -13.10 11.37
C ASN A 144 1.50 -12.12 12.26
N LEU A 145 0.43 -11.50 11.76
CA LEU A 145 -0.33 -10.43 12.45
C LEU A 145 -1.61 -10.96 13.13
N GLN A 146 -1.62 -12.22 13.55
CA GLN A 146 -2.80 -12.88 14.16
C GLN A 146 -3.38 -12.09 15.35
N ALA A 147 -2.54 -11.38 16.11
CA ALA A 147 -2.98 -10.57 17.24
C ALA A 147 -3.86 -9.37 16.83
N GLN A 148 -3.73 -8.88 15.60
CA GLN A 148 -4.41 -7.69 15.07
C GLN A 148 -5.58 -8.03 14.14
N GLU A 149 -5.89 -9.32 13.98
CA GLU A 149 -6.92 -9.79 13.05
C GLU A 149 -8.33 -9.28 13.39
N LYS A 150 -8.56 -8.91 14.66
CA LYS A 150 -9.83 -8.36 15.14
C LYS A 150 -10.13 -6.95 14.61
N ASP A 151 -9.11 -6.18 14.28
CA ASP A 151 -9.25 -4.76 13.88
C ASP A 151 -9.25 -4.58 12.36
N PHE A 152 -9.21 -5.68 11.60
CA PHE A 152 -9.13 -5.65 10.15
C PHE A 152 -10.45 -5.22 9.52
N VAL A 153 -10.43 -4.05 8.90
CA VAL A 153 -11.46 -3.65 7.95
C VAL A 153 -11.17 -4.31 6.60
N LYS A 154 -11.97 -5.30 6.23
CA LYS A 154 -11.89 -5.94 4.91
C LYS A 154 -12.31 -4.94 3.83
N ILE A 155 -11.49 -4.82 2.80
CA ILE A 155 -11.79 -4.00 1.63
C ILE A 155 -12.21 -4.92 0.49
N ASN A 156 -13.42 -4.71 -0.02
CA ASN A 156 -13.88 -5.35 -1.25
C ASN A 156 -13.43 -4.48 -2.44
N ILE A 157 -12.72 -5.10 -3.39
CA ILE A 157 -12.14 -4.46 -4.59
C ILE A 157 -12.63 -5.16 -5.85
#